data_AF-A0AA43FUE1-F1
#
_entry.id   AF-A0AA43FUE1-F1
#
_cell.length_a   1.000
_cell.length_b   1.000
_cell.length_c   1.000
_cell.angle_alpha   90.00
_cell.angle_beta   90.00
_cell.angle_gamma   90.00
#
_symmetry.space_group_name_H-M   'P 1'
#
loop_
_entity.id
_entity.type
_entity.pdbx_description
1 polymer ?
#
loop_
_entity_poly.entity_id
_entity_poly.type
_entity_poly.pdbx_seq_one_letter_code
_entity_poly.pdbx_strand_id
1 'polypeptide(L)'
;MRPDRWWWATGASVAVAVLVCTFPVFRTPLLEPDDYRYLQIIQEGDRGPVELVTGSAVVENSWDHLWWTDTGQSVRFFRPTVVFSYWLDGTLYPDVQLGLLVTNTVIHLLCTLMLALILTFLVGRGYAAYIGTMLFAVMACHAETLWYVAGRTDSLAALFFLAALVMHARLPERAGPALLLPVAAFALALLTKETAVALPLVAVMWDRWTEGGWRELRGRVPVYGAYAGTLVAYLVLRGWTLGSGMDWVFPYLMDPSDPGFPLHLWTGARSYAENLFAGAITLPFLQADQLSSWTSPFGLGVAAAAMGTIGVTLRKDPRFHILLVMAVGSWLPTAIAYVSERYLYLPSAALAGAVALLLSSTRARPALFRVLAVLVVVWGGHQAMNLRNKHRIVASLPYRTAAVVERLFAPIRDDIPPGADVVWLDFPFDWVSAQFMEQLLRVEFDDPGLKLSILTHVPVGRDIPERLVLTRPTPVTLRAHRSTGVTSRGESLFRWVDCDPGAVIRRSALPFEATIVEGSEEVCSTVDFRFETSLDEKVVIWFRPDKPVVPHPTGRVVDGSLQILEVPPPLEGTGER
;
A
#
# COMPACT_ATOMS: atom_id res chain seq x y z
N MET A 1 39.64 1.82 -19.51
CA MET A 1 38.32 2.18 -20.10
C MET A 1 37.89 3.50 -19.48
N ARG A 2 37.77 4.59 -20.25
CA ARG A 2 37.14 5.81 -19.72
C ARG A 2 35.68 5.46 -19.44
N PRO A 3 35.16 5.70 -18.23
CA PRO A 3 33.77 5.39 -17.98
C PRO A 3 32.92 6.28 -18.90
N ASP A 4 31.97 5.63 -19.57
CA ASP A 4 31.23 6.18 -20.69
C ASP A 4 30.41 7.40 -20.24
N ARG A 5 30.67 8.55 -20.87
CA ARG A 5 30.08 9.86 -20.49
C ARG A 5 28.56 9.83 -20.49
N TRP A 6 27.93 8.99 -21.30
CA TRP A 6 26.48 8.87 -21.37
C TRP A 6 25.87 8.32 -20.07
N TRP A 7 26.49 7.29 -19.48
CA TRP A 7 26.02 6.69 -18.23
C TRP A 7 26.19 7.62 -17.05
N TRP A 8 27.31 8.36 -16.98
CA TRP A 8 27.51 9.38 -15.95
C TRP A 8 26.50 10.52 -16.05
N ALA A 9 26.32 11.07 -17.24
CA ALA A 9 25.36 12.15 -17.44
C ALA A 9 23.93 11.72 -17.10
N THR A 10 23.50 10.55 -17.60
CA THR A 10 22.16 10.02 -17.33
C THR A 10 21.98 9.73 -15.84
N GLY A 11 22.94 9.06 -15.19
CA GLY A 11 22.87 8.74 -13.77
C GLY A 11 22.83 9.98 -12.88
N ALA A 12 23.67 10.98 -13.16
CA ALA A 12 23.68 12.24 -12.41
C ALA A 12 22.36 13.01 -12.59
N SER A 13 21.85 13.12 -13.82
CA SER A 13 20.57 13.79 -14.09
C SER A 13 19.39 13.08 -13.42
N VAL A 14 19.37 11.74 -13.43
CA VAL A 14 18.36 10.95 -12.71
C VAL A 14 18.42 11.22 -11.22
N ALA A 15 19.61 11.15 -10.61
CA ALA A 15 19.76 11.39 -9.17
C ALA A 15 19.26 12.78 -8.78
N VAL A 16 19.62 13.82 -9.54
CA VAL A 16 19.14 15.19 -9.30
C VAL A 16 17.62 15.29 -9.44
N ALA A 17 17.04 14.72 -10.50
CA ALA A 17 15.60 14.80 -10.74
C ALA A 17 14.80 14.10 -9.63
N VAL A 18 15.21 12.89 -9.25
CA VAL A 18 14.58 12.12 -8.17
C VAL A 18 14.67 12.91 -6.86
N LEU A 19 15.87 13.37 -6.48
CA LEU A 19 16.07 14.13 -5.25
C LEU A 19 15.24 15.41 -5.22
N VAL A 20 15.16 16.17 -6.31
CA VAL A 20 14.33 17.40 -6.37
C VAL A 20 12.85 17.10 -6.17
N CYS A 21 12.37 15.98 -6.72
CA CYS A 21 10.97 15.58 -6.60
C CYS A 21 10.64 15.00 -5.22
N THR A 22 11.57 14.28 -4.58
CA THR A 22 11.38 13.64 -3.27
C THR A 22 11.75 14.51 -2.09
N PHE A 23 12.52 15.59 -2.30
CA PHE A 23 13.00 16.47 -1.23
C PHE A 23 11.95 16.93 -0.19
N PRO A 24 10.68 17.23 -0.56
CA PRO A 24 9.67 17.57 0.45
C PRO A 24 9.46 16.48 1.51
N VAL A 25 9.54 15.20 1.13
CA VAL A 25 9.36 14.04 2.02
C VAL A 25 10.47 13.98 3.08
N PHE A 26 11.71 14.30 2.70
CA PHE A 26 12.86 14.27 3.61
C PHE A 26 12.90 15.43 4.60
N ARG A 27 12.23 16.55 4.32
CA ARG A 27 12.17 17.67 5.27
C ARG A 27 11.33 17.36 6.49
N THR A 28 10.32 16.52 6.29
CA THR A 28 9.37 16.11 7.31
C THR A 28 8.98 14.66 7.02
N PRO A 29 9.83 13.69 7.41
CA PRO A 29 9.49 12.27 7.37
C PRO A 29 8.13 12.04 8.03
N LEU A 30 7.23 11.37 7.33
CA LEU A 30 5.91 11.01 7.83
C LEU A 30 5.77 9.49 7.73
N LEU A 31 5.27 8.90 8.80
CA LEU A 31 4.92 7.49 8.86
C LEU A 31 3.41 7.35 8.93
N GLU A 32 2.88 6.49 8.08
CA GLU A 32 1.49 6.08 8.15
C GLU A 32 1.30 5.05 9.27
N PRO A 33 0.08 4.92 9.82
CA PRO A 33 -0.20 3.91 10.85
C PRO A 33 0.25 2.50 10.43
N ASP A 34 0.06 2.14 9.16
CA ASP A 34 0.49 0.86 8.58
C ASP A 34 2.01 0.63 8.71
N ASP A 35 2.83 1.69 8.61
CA ASP A 35 4.29 1.59 8.65
C ASP A 35 4.82 1.11 10.02
N TYR A 36 4.07 1.34 11.10
CA TYR A 36 4.44 0.96 12.46
C TYR A 36 4.53 -0.54 12.66
N ARG A 37 3.81 -1.35 11.87
CA ARG A 37 3.98 -2.80 11.90
C ARG A 37 5.42 -3.21 11.56
N TYR A 38 6.05 -2.50 10.62
CA TYR A 38 7.39 -2.79 10.16
C TYR A 38 8.44 -2.24 11.12
N LEU A 39 8.13 -1.11 11.78
CA LEU A 39 8.94 -0.61 12.89
C LEU A 39 8.95 -1.57 14.07
N GLN A 40 7.80 -2.17 14.40
CA GLN A 40 7.73 -3.19 15.45
C GLN A 40 8.62 -4.41 15.09
N ILE A 41 8.57 -4.88 13.83
CA ILE A 41 9.46 -5.94 13.33
C ILE A 41 10.94 -5.55 13.48
N ILE A 42 11.27 -4.27 13.25
CA ILE A 42 12.64 -3.75 13.43
C ILE A 42 13.03 -3.70 14.91
N GLN A 43 12.15 -3.22 15.80
CA GLN A 43 12.38 -3.17 17.25
C GLN A 43 12.55 -4.56 17.86
N GLU A 44 11.77 -5.54 17.41
CA GLU A 44 11.91 -6.95 17.80
C GLU A 44 13.15 -7.63 17.16
N GLY A 45 13.92 -6.89 16.36
CA GLY A 45 14.96 -7.35 15.44
C GLY A 45 16.28 -7.87 16.03
N ASP A 46 16.36 -8.11 17.35
CA ASP A 46 17.48 -8.86 17.95
C ASP A 46 17.50 -10.34 17.51
N ARG A 47 16.41 -10.80 16.89
CA ARG A 47 16.33 -12.10 16.22
C ARG A 47 17.17 -12.06 14.93
N GLY A 48 18.09 -13.00 14.77
CA GLY A 48 18.91 -13.11 13.56
C GLY A 48 18.07 -13.19 12.27
N PRO A 49 18.64 -12.86 11.09
CA PRO A 49 17.86 -12.66 9.86
C PRO A 49 17.03 -13.87 9.42
N VAL A 50 17.49 -15.09 9.75
CA VAL A 50 16.74 -16.32 9.44
C VAL A 50 15.48 -16.41 10.27
N GLU A 51 15.59 -16.22 11.59
CA GLU A 51 14.48 -16.32 12.53
C GLU A 51 13.42 -15.26 12.25
N LEU A 52 13.87 -14.03 11.96
CA LEU A 52 12.99 -12.94 11.56
C LEU A 52 12.19 -13.28 10.30
N VAL A 53 12.88 -13.73 9.24
CA VAL A 53 12.22 -14.06 7.98
C VAL A 53 11.26 -15.24 8.17
N THR A 54 11.63 -16.27 8.93
CA THR A 54 10.72 -17.40 9.16
C THR A 54 9.52 -17.06 10.05
N GLY A 55 9.69 -16.15 11.03
CA GLY A 55 8.65 -15.78 11.97
C GLY A 55 7.74 -14.65 11.49
N SER A 56 8.22 -13.76 10.60
CA SER A 56 7.51 -12.54 10.18
C SER A 56 7.29 -12.46 8.67
N ALA A 57 7.59 -13.51 7.89
CA ALA A 57 7.36 -13.53 6.44
C ALA A 57 5.89 -13.36 6.03
N VAL A 58 4.95 -13.63 6.94
CA VAL A 58 3.53 -13.41 6.73
C VAL A 58 3.15 -12.07 7.35
N VAL A 59 2.81 -11.11 6.50
CA VAL A 59 2.24 -9.82 6.91
C VAL A 59 0.73 -9.96 6.91
N GLU A 60 0.12 -9.75 8.06
CA GLU A 60 -1.32 -9.93 8.27
C GLU A 60 -2.01 -8.60 8.55
N ASN A 61 -3.14 -8.40 7.88
CA ASN A 61 -4.14 -7.39 8.18
C ASN A 61 -5.33 -8.12 8.79
N SER A 62 -5.48 -8.06 10.12
CA SER A 62 -6.66 -8.57 10.81
C SER A 62 -7.47 -7.41 11.41
N TRP A 63 -8.75 -7.69 11.66
CA TRP A 63 -9.70 -6.80 12.32
C TRP A 63 -10.39 -7.54 13.49
N ASP A 64 -9.74 -8.58 14.00
CA ASP A 64 -10.30 -9.41 15.06
C ASP A 64 -10.48 -8.62 16.36
N HIS A 65 -9.77 -7.49 16.49
CA HIS A 65 -9.88 -6.53 17.58
C HIS A 65 -11.00 -5.48 17.42
N LEU A 66 -11.75 -5.49 16.30
CA LEU A 66 -12.90 -4.61 16.06
C LEU A 66 -14.21 -5.40 16.19
N TRP A 67 -14.95 -5.20 17.28
CA TRP A 67 -16.17 -5.97 17.53
C TRP A 67 -17.35 -5.56 16.63
N TRP A 68 -17.34 -4.34 16.07
CA TRP A 68 -18.47 -3.74 15.35
C TRP A 68 -18.46 -3.92 13.82
N THR A 69 -17.41 -4.52 13.25
CA THR A 69 -17.29 -4.76 11.80
C THR A 69 -17.40 -6.24 11.49
N ASP A 70 -18.18 -6.64 10.48
CA ASP A 70 -18.24 -8.05 10.07
C ASP A 70 -17.03 -8.42 9.20
N THR A 71 -15.91 -8.68 9.87
CA THR A 71 -14.60 -8.94 9.27
C THR A 71 -14.01 -10.26 9.74
N GLY A 72 -14.78 -11.35 9.76
CA GLY A 72 -14.32 -12.69 10.21
C GLY A 72 -13.16 -13.32 9.41
N GLN A 73 -12.36 -12.50 8.72
CA GLN A 73 -11.30 -12.85 7.79
C GLN A 73 -10.14 -11.87 7.93
N SER A 74 -8.91 -12.38 7.77
CA SER A 74 -7.70 -11.56 7.71
C SER A 74 -7.08 -11.60 6.32
N VAL A 75 -6.48 -10.49 5.88
CA VAL A 75 -5.73 -10.45 4.62
C VAL A 75 -4.27 -10.72 4.92
N ARG A 76 -3.78 -11.87 4.46
CA ARG A 76 -2.42 -12.33 4.70
C ARG A 76 -1.57 -12.30 3.44
N PHE A 77 -0.37 -11.74 3.56
CA PHE A 77 0.58 -11.59 2.47
C PHE A 77 1.89 -12.29 2.80
N PHE A 78 2.37 -13.15 1.89
CA PHE A 78 3.71 -13.71 1.98
C PHE A 78 4.73 -12.74 1.37
N ARG A 79 5.55 -12.10 2.22
CA ARG A 79 6.48 -11.01 1.89
C ARG A 79 7.89 -11.13 2.50
N PRO A 80 8.59 -12.28 2.44
CA PRO A 80 9.93 -12.45 3.03
C PRO A 80 10.95 -11.36 2.66
N THR A 81 11.00 -10.98 1.38
CA THR A 81 12.00 -10.02 0.89
C THR A 81 11.74 -8.59 1.39
N VAL A 82 10.47 -8.23 1.60
CA VAL A 82 10.09 -6.94 2.19
C VAL A 82 10.54 -6.85 3.63
N VAL A 83 10.23 -7.87 4.43
CA VAL A 83 10.60 -7.96 5.85
C VAL A 83 12.12 -7.89 6.03
N PHE A 84 12.86 -8.65 5.22
CA PHE A 84 14.32 -8.58 5.21
C PHE A 84 14.84 -7.17 4.89
N SER A 85 14.20 -6.47 3.94
CA SER A 85 14.60 -5.09 3.59
C SER A 85 14.43 -4.11 4.76
N TYR A 86 13.39 -4.28 5.59
CA TYR A 86 13.16 -3.43 6.76
C TYR A 86 14.12 -3.73 7.89
N TRP A 87 14.40 -5.01 8.15
CA TRP A 87 15.43 -5.38 9.11
C TRP A 87 16.80 -4.80 8.73
N LEU A 88 17.16 -4.86 7.45
CA LEU A 88 18.39 -4.26 6.97
C LEU A 88 18.43 -2.76 7.28
N ASP A 89 17.34 -2.03 7.07
CA ASP A 89 17.28 -0.60 7.43
C ASP A 89 17.49 -0.38 8.93
N GLY A 90 16.87 -1.20 9.79
CA GLY A 90 17.09 -1.19 11.23
C GLY A 90 18.56 -1.34 11.65
N THR A 91 19.34 -2.12 10.87
CA THR A 91 20.78 -2.31 11.13
C THR A 91 21.66 -1.21 10.53
N LEU A 92 21.22 -0.57 9.45
CA LEU A 92 22.03 0.40 8.68
C LEU A 92 21.85 1.84 9.16
N TYR A 93 20.65 2.20 9.62
CA TYR A 93 20.29 3.58 9.91
C TYR A 93 20.05 3.79 11.41
N PRO A 94 20.82 4.69 12.06
CA PRO A 94 20.54 5.09 13.44
C PRO A 94 19.18 5.80 13.57
N ASP A 95 18.82 6.64 12.59
CA ASP A 95 17.48 7.19 12.42
C ASP A 95 16.71 6.33 11.42
N VAL A 96 15.97 5.36 11.95
CA VAL A 96 15.20 4.41 11.15
C VAL A 96 14.14 5.11 10.30
N GLN A 97 13.46 6.13 10.81
CA GLN A 97 12.36 6.77 10.07
C GLN A 97 12.87 7.44 8.79
N LEU A 98 13.94 8.24 8.90
CA LEU A 98 14.58 8.84 7.74
C LEU A 98 15.22 7.77 6.85
N GLY A 99 15.85 6.76 7.45
CA GLY A 99 16.47 5.62 6.78
C GLY A 99 15.51 4.89 5.83
N LEU A 100 14.30 4.59 6.30
CA LEU A 100 13.26 3.92 5.51
C LEU A 100 12.91 4.67 4.23
N LEU A 101 12.78 6.00 4.31
CA LEU A 101 12.48 6.88 3.17
C LEU A 101 13.68 7.01 2.21
N VAL A 102 14.90 7.04 2.77
CA VAL A 102 16.14 7.03 1.99
C VAL A 102 16.22 5.72 1.18
N THR A 103 15.97 4.57 1.81
CA THR A 103 15.95 3.27 1.12
C THR A 103 14.91 3.23 0.01
N ASN A 104 13.70 3.74 0.21
CA ASN A 104 12.68 3.83 -0.85
C ASN A 104 13.18 4.65 -2.05
N THR A 105 13.83 5.78 -1.79
CA THR A 105 14.40 6.64 -2.83
C THR A 105 15.55 5.96 -3.56
N VAL A 106 16.42 5.23 -2.85
CA VAL A 106 17.51 4.44 -3.44
C VAL A 106 16.95 3.32 -4.32
N ILE A 107 15.93 2.59 -3.87
CA ILE A 107 15.26 1.56 -4.67
C ILE A 107 14.69 2.18 -5.95
N HIS A 108 14.05 3.35 -5.87
CA HIS A 108 13.53 4.04 -7.05
C HIS A 108 14.63 4.48 -8.03
N LEU A 109 15.74 5.00 -7.52
CA LEU A 109 16.92 5.34 -8.32
C LEU A 109 17.45 4.10 -9.04
N LEU A 110 17.61 2.97 -8.33
CA LEU A 110 18.07 1.72 -8.92
C LEU A 110 17.09 1.18 -9.98
N CYS A 111 15.77 1.24 -9.73
CA CYS A 111 14.75 0.89 -10.73
C CYS A 111 14.92 1.73 -12.00
N THR A 112 15.11 3.04 -11.84
CA THR A 112 15.28 3.97 -12.96
C THR A 112 16.54 3.65 -13.77
N LEU A 113 17.64 3.29 -13.10
CA LEU A 113 18.88 2.87 -13.77
C LEU A 113 18.72 1.52 -14.49
N MET A 114 18.01 0.56 -13.90
CA MET A 114 17.68 -0.70 -14.56
C MET A 114 16.80 -0.47 -15.79
N LEU A 115 15.82 0.43 -15.70
CA LEU A 115 15.01 0.82 -16.84
C LEU A 115 15.87 1.50 -17.91
N ALA A 116 16.82 2.38 -17.55
CA ALA A 116 17.73 3.00 -18.51
C ALA A 116 18.54 1.97 -19.32
N LEU A 117 18.94 0.87 -18.69
CA LEU A 117 19.57 -0.28 -19.36
C LEU A 117 18.62 -0.96 -20.34
N ILE A 118 17.39 -1.26 -19.90
CA ILE A 118 16.34 -1.85 -20.75
C ILE A 118 16.06 -0.97 -21.97
N LEU A 119 15.85 0.34 -21.76
CA LEU A 119 15.59 1.29 -22.84
C LEU A 119 16.77 1.39 -23.80
N THR A 120 18.00 1.31 -23.30
CA THR A 120 19.19 1.27 -24.15
C THR A 120 19.23 0.04 -25.04
N PHE A 121 18.78 -1.13 -24.56
CA PHE A 121 18.63 -2.30 -25.42
C PHE A 121 17.53 -2.11 -26.46
N LEU A 122 16.38 -1.55 -26.05
CA LEU A 122 15.22 -1.39 -26.93
C LEU A 122 15.45 -0.38 -28.06
N VAL A 123 16.02 0.80 -27.75
CA VAL A 123 16.12 1.92 -28.71
C VAL A 123 17.55 2.42 -28.98
N GLY A 124 18.55 1.80 -28.36
CA GLY A 124 19.94 2.24 -28.43
C GLY A 124 20.24 3.44 -27.51
N ARG A 125 21.54 3.75 -27.36
CA ARG A 125 21.98 4.92 -26.59
C ARG A 125 21.62 6.21 -27.33
N GLY A 126 20.96 7.14 -26.65
CA GLY A 126 20.62 8.45 -27.21
C GLY A 126 19.47 9.14 -26.51
N TYR A 127 18.96 10.21 -27.12
CA TYR A 127 17.90 11.05 -26.55
C TYR A 127 16.62 10.28 -26.25
N ALA A 128 16.23 9.30 -27.07
CA ALA A 128 15.01 8.52 -26.84
C ALA A 128 15.09 7.71 -25.52
N ALA A 129 16.20 6.99 -25.30
CA ALA A 129 16.43 6.27 -24.05
C ALA A 129 16.57 7.22 -22.86
N TYR A 130 17.27 8.34 -23.02
CA TYR A 130 17.43 9.36 -21.98
C TYR A 130 16.07 9.96 -21.57
N ILE A 131 15.25 10.39 -22.53
CA ILE A 131 13.93 10.98 -22.27
C ILE A 131 13.00 9.96 -21.60
N GLY A 132 12.97 8.71 -22.08
CA GLY A 132 12.17 7.66 -21.43
C GLY A 132 12.63 7.38 -19.99
N THR A 133 13.94 7.33 -19.76
CA THR A 133 14.51 7.17 -18.41
C THR A 133 14.09 8.33 -17.51
N MET A 134 14.21 9.56 -18.00
CA MET A 134 13.91 10.75 -17.21
C MET A 134 12.44 10.92 -16.92
N LEU A 135 11.60 10.52 -17.87
CA LEU A 135 10.16 10.49 -17.69
C LEU A 135 9.79 9.56 -16.54
N PHE A 136 10.25 8.31 -16.54
CA PHE A 136 10.00 7.35 -15.46
C PHE A 136 10.45 7.89 -14.10
N ALA A 137 11.63 8.50 -14.03
CA ALA A 137 12.20 9.06 -12.80
C ALA A 137 11.30 10.11 -12.12
N VAL A 138 10.36 10.73 -12.85
CA VAL A 138 9.56 11.87 -12.37
C VAL A 138 8.06 11.67 -12.55
N MET A 139 7.57 10.47 -12.86
CA MET A 139 6.13 10.23 -13.02
C MET A 139 5.39 10.40 -11.68
N ALA A 140 4.26 11.12 -11.71
CA ALA A 140 3.50 11.44 -10.49
C ALA A 140 2.91 10.23 -9.77
N CYS A 141 2.76 9.09 -10.45
CA CYS A 141 2.29 7.83 -9.86
C CYS A 141 3.33 7.20 -8.90
N HIS A 142 4.59 7.65 -8.91
CA HIS A 142 5.62 7.12 -8.02
C HIS A 142 5.55 7.68 -6.60
N ALA A 143 4.69 8.68 -6.36
CA ALA A 143 4.59 9.36 -5.07
C ALA A 143 4.43 8.36 -3.93
N GLU A 144 3.41 7.50 -4.01
CA GLU A 144 3.09 6.52 -2.97
C GLU A 144 4.29 5.62 -2.64
N THR A 145 5.04 5.11 -3.62
CA THR A 145 6.21 4.26 -3.36
C THR A 145 7.41 4.98 -2.76
N LEU A 146 7.40 6.31 -2.70
CA LEU A 146 8.51 7.15 -2.22
C LEU A 146 8.25 7.67 -0.81
N TRP A 147 7.03 8.10 -0.50
CA TRP A 147 6.69 8.66 0.82
C TRP A 147 6.07 7.64 1.77
N TYR A 148 5.30 6.67 1.28
CA TYR A 148 4.67 5.64 2.09
C TYR A 148 5.62 4.44 2.22
N VAL A 149 6.05 4.13 3.45
CA VAL A 149 7.12 3.14 3.66
C VAL A 149 6.69 1.77 3.16
N ALA A 150 5.49 1.28 3.53
CA ALA A 150 4.96 0.00 3.04
C ALA A 150 4.82 -0.08 1.51
N GLY A 151 4.68 1.08 0.84
CA GLY A 151 4.69 1.23 -0.62
C GLY A 151 5.97 0.71 -1.28
N ARG A 152 7.06 0.54 -0.53
CA ARG A 152 8.30 -0.14 -0.94
C ARG A 152 8.06 -1.47 -1.63
N THR A 153 7.04 -2.21 -1.21
CA THR A 153 6.72 -3.54 -1.75
C THR A 153 6.65 -3.52 -3.28
N ASP A 154 6.06 -2.49 -3.88
CA ASP A 154 5.93 -2.36 -5.34
C ASP A 154 7.26 -1.98 -6.01
N SER A 155 7.99 -1.01 -5.47
CA SER A 155 9.25 -0.55 -6.05
C SER A 155 10.37 -1.60 -5.91
N LEU A 156 10.41 -2.35 -4.80
CA LEU A 156 11.36 -3.43 -4.57
C LEU A 156 11.08 -4.64 -5.49
N ALA A 157 9.81 -5.01 -5.67
CA ALA A 157 9.42 -6.05 -6.61
C ALA A 157 9.80 -5.64 -8.04
N ALA A 158 9.56 -4.38 -8.40
CA ALA A 158 9.96 -3.82 -9.70
C ALA A 158 11.48 -3.79 -9.88
N LEU A 159 12.27 -3.48 -8.85
CA LEU A 159 13.73 -3.51 -8.91
C LEU A 159 14.23 -4.89 -9.32
N PHE A 160 13.79 -5.93 -8.61
CA PHE A 160 14.19 -7.30 -8.89
C PHE A 160 13.65 -7.81 -10.23
N PHE A 161 12.42 -7.40 -10.60
CA PHE A 161 11.85 -7.68 -11.92
C PHE A 161 12.70 -7.09 -13.06
N LEU A 162 13.02 -5.80 -12.98
CA LEU A 162 13.80 -5.10 -14.01
C LEU A 162 15.24 -5.61 -14.04
N ALA A 163 15.84 -5.91 -12.88
CA ALA A 163 17.15 -6.54 -12.81
C ALA A 163 17.15 -7.91 -13.49
N ALA A 164 16.16 -8.77 -13.19
CA ALA A 164 15.99 -10.06 -13.84
C ALA A 164 15.86 -9.91 -15.37
N LEU A 165 15.09 -8.91 -15.84
CA LEU A 165 14.95 -8.65 -17.27
C LEU A 165 16.25 -8.15 -17.93
N VAL A 166 17.01 -7.27 -17.27
CA VAL A 166 18.33 -6.80 -17.74
C VAL A 166 19.30 -7.98 -17.87
N MET A 167 19.30 -8.88 -16.89
CA MET A 167 20.16 -10.06 -16.89
C MET A 167 19.72 -11.09 -17.93
N HIS A 168 18.41 -11.31 -18.06
CA HIS A 168 17.79 -12.13 -19.10
C HIS A 168 18.17 -11.64 -20.50
N ALA A 169 18.07 -10.33 -20.75
CA ALA A 169 18.42 -9.71 -22.03
C ALA A 169 19.89 -9.90 -22.43
N ARG A 170 20.76 -10.23 -21.48
CA ARG A 170 22.19 -10.50 -21.68
C ARG A 170 22.54 -11.98 -21.65
N LEU A 171 21.55 -12.87 -21.49
CA LEU A 171 21.80 -14.29 -21.45
C LEU A 171 22.41 -14.77 -22.78
N PRO A 172 23.52 -15.53 -22.74
CA PRO A 172 24.05 -16.18 -23.92
C PRO A 172 23.10 -17.29 -24.39
N GLU A 173 23.21 -17.69 -25.67
CA GLU A 173 22.40 -18.76 -26.26
C GLU A 173 22.44 -20.05 -25.41
N ARG A 174 23.60 -20.38 -24.86
CA ARG A 174 23.78 -21.44 -23.85
C ARG A 174 23.85 -20.80 -22.47
N ALA A 175 22.69 -20.62 -21.85
CA ALA A 175 22.58 -19.93 -20.56
C ALA A 175 23.44 -20.56 -19.45
N GLY A 176 23.41 -21.89 -19.30
CA GLY A 176 24.22 -22.60 -18.30
C GLY A 176 24.10 -21.98 -16.89
N PRO A 177 25.22 -21.81 -16.15
CA PRO A 177 25.21 -21.14 -14.84
C PRO A 177 24.78 -19.66 -14.88
N ALA A 178 24.86 -18.99 -16.04
CA ALA A 178 24.45 -17.58 -16.14
C ALA A 178 22.93 -17.39 -15.93
N LEU A 179 22.14 -18.46 -16.03
CA LEU A 179 20.72 -18.47 -15.73
C LEU A 179 20.41 -18.29 -14.24
N LEU A 180 21.35 -18.60 -13.35
CA LEU A 180 21.12 -18.56 -11.90
C LEU A 180 20.77 -17.14 -11.42
N LEU A 181 21.43 -16.12 -11.96
CA LEU A 181 21.26 -14.75 -11.50
C LEU A 181 19.90 -14.12 -11.86
N PRO A 182 19.40 -14.18 -13.13
CA PRO A 182 18.05 -13.72 -13.44
C PRO A 182 16.97 -14.55 -12.74
N VAL A 183 17.17 -15.86 -12.55
CA VAL A 183 16.23 -16.72 -11.81
C VAL A 183 16.19 -16.34 -10.33
N ALA A 184 17.34 -16.08 -9.69
CA ALA A 184 17.40 -15.62 -8.31
C ALA A 184 16.74 -14.25 -8.13
N ALA A 185 16.98 -13.31 -9.04
CA ALA A 185 16.30 -12.02 -9.02
C ALA A 185 14.79 -12.16 -9.23
N PHE A 186 14.34 -13.05 -10.13
CA PHE A 186 12.92 -13.36 -10.29
C PHE A 186 12.30 -13.95 -9.02
N ALA A 187 13.00 -14.87 -8.34
CA ALA A 187 12.55 -15.42 -7.06
C ALA A 187 12.39 -14.32 -6.01
N LEU A 188 13.37 -13.41 -5.88
CA LEU A 188 13.27 -12.26 -4.97
C LEU A 188 12.11 -11.33 -5.33
N ALA A 189 11.84 -11.13 -6.62
CA ALA A 189 10.68 -10.36 -7.07
C ALA A 189 9.37 -11.01 -6.62
N LEU A 190 9.21 -12.33 -6.79
CA LEU A 190 8.02 -13.09 -6.35
C LEU A 190 7.86 -13.10 -4.81
N LEU A 191 8.97 -13.28 -4.08
CA LEU A 191 9.00 -13.20 -2.61
C LEU A 191 8.76 -11.78 -2.08
N THR A 192 8.78 -10.77 -2.96
CA THR A 192 8.36 -9.40 -2.66
C THR A 192 6.89 -9.20 -3.01
N LYS A 193 6.45 -9.52 -4.23
CA LYS A 193 5.07 -9.30 -4.68
C LYS A 193 4.68 -10.18 -5.86
N GLU A 194 3.42 -10.61 -5.87
CA GLU A 194 2.81 -11.41 -6.94
C GLU A 194 2.77 -10.70 -8.31
N THR A 195 2.95 -9.38 -8.39
CA THR A 195 3.03 -8.67 -9.69
C THR A 195 4.17 -9.17 -10.57
N ALA A 196 5.20 -9.78 -9.96
CA ALA A 196 6.34 -10.31 -10.68
C ALA A 196 5.99 -11.50 -11.60
N VAL A 197 4.84 -12.16 -11.42
CA VAL A 197 4.40 -13.31 -12.26
C VAL A 197 4.36 -13.00 -13.76
N ALA A 198 4.36 -11.72 -14.14
CA ALA A 198 4.44 -11.27 -15.53
C ALA A 198 5.81 -11.55 -16.20
N LEU A 199 6.89 -11.68 -15.43
CA LEU A 199 8.26 -11.70 -15.94
C LEU A 199 8.51 -12.80 -16.98
N PRO A 200 8.07 -14.07 -16.78
CA PRO A 200 8.33 -15.13 -17.75
C PRO A 200 7.72 -14.80 -19.12
N LEU A 201 6.53 -14.20 -19.14
CA LEU A 201 5.88 -13.79 -20.38
C LEU A 201 6.61 -12.60 -21.03
N VAL A 202 7.08 -11.63 -20.24
CA VAL A 202 7.92 -10.53 -20.74
C VAL A 202 9.24 -11.04 -21.33
N ALA A 203 9.87 -12.03 -20.68
CA ALA A 203 11.10 -12.66 -21.15
C ALA A 203 10.89 -13.43 -22.47
N VAL A 204 9.78 -14.16 -22.62
CA VAL A 204 9.41 -14.81 -23.89
C VAL A 204 9.23 -13.78 -25.00
N MET A 205 8.54 -12.66 -24.72
CA MET A 205 8.35 -11.59 -25.70
C MET A 205 9.66 -10.89 -26.06
N TRP A 206 10.57 -10.75 -25.09
CA TRP A 206 11.92 -10.24 -25.31
C TRP A 206 12.70 -11.12 -26.28
N ASP A 207 12.75 -12.42 -25.99
CA ASP A 207 13.48 -13.38 -26.83
C ASP A 207 12.84 -13.48 -28.22
N ARG A 208 11.50 -13.44 -28.31
CA ARG A 208 10.82 -13.44 -29.60
C ARG A 208 11.30 -12.28 -30.49
N TRP A 209 11.50 -11.11 -29.91
CA TRP A 209 12.00 -9.96 -30.64
C TRP A 209 13.47 -10.14 -31.06
N THR A 210 14.33 -10.63 -30.17
CA THR A 210 15.78 -10.74 -30.44
C THR A 210 16.15 -11.94 -31.31
N GLU A 211 15.45 -13.07 -31.18
CA GLU A 211 15.71 -14.34 -31.90
C GLU A 211 14.98 -14.43 -33.24
N GLY A 212 14.15 -13.44 -33.58
CA GLY A 212 13.52 -13.34 -34.90
C GLY A 212 12.25 -14.16 -35.11
N GLY A 213 11.74 -14.87 -34.09
CA GLY A 213 10.48 -15.60 -34.22
C GLY A 213 10.17 -16.59 -33.10
N TRP A 214 9.03 -17.27 -33.22
CA TRP A 214 8.56 -18.28 -32.25
C TRP A 214 9.24 -19.63 -32.40
N ARG A 215 9.76 -19.96 -33.59
CA ARG A 215 10.34 -21.30 -33.88
C ARG A 215 11.71 -21.43 -33.21
N GLU A 216 12.41 -20.32 -33.15
CA GLU A 216 13.76 -20.13 -32.63
C GLU A 216 13.77 -20.24 -31.09
N LEU A 217 12.64 -19.93 -30.42
CA LEU A 217 12.50 -20.04 -28.97
C LEU A 217 12.57 -21.48 -28.43
N ARG A 218 12.48 -22.50 -29.30
CA ARG A 218 12.61 -23.91 -28.88
C ARG A 218 13.94 -24.19 -28.19
N GLY A 219 15.02 -23.50 -28.59
CA GLY A 219 16.33 -23.62 -27.94
C GLY A 219 16.37 -23.04 -26.52
N ARG A 220 15.44 -22.14 -26.18
CA ARG A 220 15.35 -21.44 -24.89
C ARG A 220 14.35 -22.06 -23.93
N VAL A 221 13.71 -23.18 -24.28
CA VAL A 221 12.76 -23.90 -23.40
C VAL A 221 13.32 -24.17 -21.99
N PRO A 222 14.60 -24.54 -21.79
CA PRO A 222 15.14 -24.72 -20.44
C PRO A 222 15.11 -23.44 -19.59
N VAL A 223 15.29 -22.27 -20.21
CA VAL A 223 15.21 -20.96 -19.53
C VAL A 223 13.80 -20.71 -19.02
N TYR A 224 12.79 -20.92 -19.88
CA TYR A 224 11.39 -20.76 -19.49
C TYR A 224 10.96 -21.81 -18.46
N GLY A 225 11.50 -23.03 -18.55
CA GLY A 225 11.31 -24.07 -17.54
C GLY A 225 11.84 -23.67 -16.17
N ALA A 226 12.98 -22.98 -16.09
CA ALA A 226 13.51 -22.48 -14.83
C ALA A 226 12.65 -21.37 -14.22
N TYR A 227 12.17 -20.42 -15.03
CA TYR A 227 11.21 -19.42 -14.55
C TYR A 227 9.89 -20.05 -14.10
N ALA A 228 9.32 -20.97 -14.88
CA ALA A 228 8.10 -21.68 -14.51
C ALA A 228 8.29 -22.50 -13.23
N GLY A 229 9.41 -23.21 -13.08
CA GLY A 229 9.75 -23.95 -11.87
C GLY A 229 9.87 -23.04 -10.65
N THR A 230 10.46 -21.86 -10.81
CA THR A 230 10.56 -20.85 -9.74
C THR A 230 9.19 -20.32 -9.33
N LEU A 231 8.32 -20.03 -10.31
CA LEU A 231 6.94 -19.62 -10.05
C LEU A 231 6.15 -20.70 -9.30
N VAL A 232 6.25 -21.96 -9.74
CA VAL A 232 5.59 -23.09 -9.08
C VAL A 232 6.12 -23.26 -7.66
N ALA A 233 7.44 -23.21 -7.45
CA ALA A 233 8.05 -23.29 -6.13
C ALA A 233 7.55 -22.18 -5.20
N TYR A 234 7.45 -20.94 -5.70
CA TYR A 234 6.88 -19.82 -4.96
C TYR A 234 5.41 -20.07 -4.59
N LEU A 235 4.57 -20.52 -5.54
CA LEU A 235 3.14 -20.78 -5.30
C LEU A 235 2.94 -21.91 -4.28
N VAL A 236 3.75 -22.97 -4.35
CA VAL A 236 3.73 -24.07 -3.38
C VAL A 236 4.14 -23.57 -2.00
N LEU A 237 5.24 -22.81 -1.91
CA LEU A 237 5.71 -22.25 -0.64
C LEU A 237 4.66 -21.31 -0.04
N ARG A 238 4.10 -20.40 -0.85
CA ARG A 238 3.04 -19.47 -0.44
C ARG A 238 1.79 -20.20 0.01
N GLY A 239 1.35 -21.24 -0.71
CA GLY A 239 0.18 -22.02 -0.34
C GLY A 239 0.39 -22.82 0.94
N TRP A 240 1.60 -23.34 1.15
CA TRP A 240 1.97 -24.03 2.38
C TRP A 240 2.01 -23.10 3.60
N THR A 241 2.51 -21.86 3.43
CA THR A 241 2.61 -20.89 4.54
C THR A 241 1.29 -20.20 4.86
N LEU A 242 0.50 -19.81 3.86
CA LEU A 242 -0.77 -19.10 4.07
C LEU A 242 -1.96 -20.06 4.30
N GLY A 243 -1.84 -21.33 3.90
CA GLY A 243 -2.95 -22.27 3.86
C GLY A 243 -3.73 -22.21 2.54
N SER A 244 -4.77 -23.04 2.42
CA SER A 244 -5.47 -23.33 1.16
C SER A 244 -6.59 -22.34 0.78
N GLY A 245 -6.61 -21.12 1.30
CA GLY A 245 -7.64 -20.12 1.01
C GLY A 245 -7.09 -18.70 0.87
N MET A 246 -7.61 -17.94 -0.09
CA MET A 246 -7.53 -16.48 -0.10
C MET A 246 -8.88 -15.98 0.39
N ASP A 247 -8.87 -15.24 1.48
CA ASP A 247 -10.09 -14.61 2.00
C ASP A 247 -10.39 -13.35 1.19
N TRP A 248 -11.58 -13.28 0.59
CA TRP A 248 -12.03 -12.14 -0.21
C TRP A 248 -12.55 -11.03 0.70
N VAL A 249 -11.63 -10.29 1.31
CA VAL A 249 -11.97 -9.22 2.25
C VAL A 249 -12.12 -7.89 1.52
N PHE A 250 -13.34 -7.53 1.14
CA PHE A 250 -13.64 -6.21 0.59
C PHE A 250 -13.40 -5.12 1.66
N PRO A 251 -12.79 -3.96 1.34
CA PRO A 251 -12.38 -3.48 0.03
C PRO A 251 -10.94 -3.85 -0.34
N TYR A 252 -10.20 -4.56 0.50
CA TYR A 252 -8.79 -4.89 0.21
C TYR A 252 -8.65 -5.81 -1.00
N LEU A 253 -9.51 -6.83 -1.07
CA LEU A 253 -9.59 -7.81 -2.14
C LEU A 253 -11.05 -7.95 -2.60
N MET A 254 -11.26 -7.85 -3.90
CA MET A 254 -12.56 -8.06 -4.54
C MET A 254 -12.58 -9.40 -5.26
N ASP A 255 -13.60 -10.20 -4.97
CA ASP A 255 -13.83 -11.48 -5.63
C ASP A 255 -14.14 -11.27 -7.12
N PRO A 256 -13.39 -11.89 -8.05
CA PRO A 256 -13.68 -11.82 -9.49
C PRO A 256 -15.06 -12.33 -9.90
N SER A 257 -15.72 -13.13 -9.05
CA SER A 257 -17.08 -13.62 -9.25
C SER A 257 -18.16 -12.65 -8.75
N ASP A 258 -17.79 -11.59 -8.02
CA ASP A 258 -18.72 -10.56 -7.57
C ASP A 258 -19.29 -9.76 -8.76
N PRO A 259 -20.61 -9.50 -8.82
CA PRO A 259 -21.23 -8.74 -9.90
C PRO A 259 -20.66 -7.31 -10.08
N GLY A 260 -20.09 -6.72 -9.04
CA GLY A 260 -19.43 -5.41 -9.06
C GLY A 260 -18.01 -5.45 -9.60
N PHE A 261 -17.39 -6.63 -9.76
CA PHE A 261 -16.00 -6.76 -10.19
C PHE A 261 -15.70 -6.11 -11.55
N PRO A 262 -16.56 -6.22 -12.58
CA PRO A 262 -16.33 -5.50 -13.85
C PRO A 262 -16.28 -3.99 -13.67
N LEU A 263 -17.10 -3.44 -12.77
CA LEU A 263 -17.13 -2.02 -12.46
C LEU A 263 -15.87 -1.59 -11.69
N HIS A 264 -15.39 -2.41 -10.75
CA HIS A 264 -14.10 -2.21 -10.08
C HIS A 264 -12.92 -2.24 -11.06
N LEU A 265 -12.88 -3.24 -11.94
CA LEU A 265 -11.86 -3.36 -12.98
C LEU A 265 -11.84 -2.14 -13.89
N TRP A 266 -13.03 -1.66 -14.32
CA TRP A 266 -13.17 -0.44 -15.10
C TRP A 266 -12.71 0.81 -14.33
N THR A 267 -13.08 0.92 -13.06
CA THR A 267 -12.70 2.01 -12.16
C THR A 267 -11.18 2.10 -12.03
N GLY A 268 -10.52 0.97 -11.77
CA GLY A 268 -9.06 0.88 -11.75
C GLY A 268 -8.44 1.25 -13.08
N ALA A 269 -8.84 0.59 -14.17
CA ALA A 269 -8.28 0.84 -15.51
C ALA A 269 -8.40 2.31 -15.94
N ARG A 270 -9.55 2.94 -15.69
CA ARG A 270 -9.80 4.35 -15.98
C ARG A 270 -8.92 5.26 -15.13
N SER A 271 -8.93 5.08 -13.81
CA SER A 271 -8.15 5.91 -12.89
C SER A 271 -6.66 5.84 -13.22
N TYR A 272 -6.16 4.63 -13.49
CA TYR A 272 -4.78 4.40 -13.86
C TYR A 272 -4.38 5.01 -15.21
N ALA A 273 -5.27 4.98 -16.20
CA ALA A 273 -5.04 5.66 -17.47
C ALA A 273 -4.97 7.18 -17.30
N GLU A 274 -5.91 7.79 -16.57
CA GLU A 274 -5.87 9.24 -16.30
C GLU A 274 -4.63 9.64 -15.48
N ASN A 275 -4.20 8.81 -14.52
CA ASN A 275 -2.99 9.05 -13.75
C ASN A 275 -1.74 9.05 -14.64
N LEU A 276 -1.56 7.98 -15.42
CA LEU A 276 -0.41 7.82 -16.31
C LEU A 276 -0.35 8.94 -17.35
N PHE A 277 -1.45 9.25 -18.04
CA PHE A 277 -1.43 10.16 -19.18
C PHE A 277 -1.73 11.62 -18.82
N ALA A 278 -2.61 11.88 -17.87
CA ALA A 278 -3.03 13.22 -17.48
C ALA A 278 -2.48 13.67 -16.11
N GLY A 279 -1.70 12.83 -15.42
CA GLY A 279 -1.12 13.18 -14.10
C GLY A 279 -2.18 13.37 -13.01
N ALA A 280 -3.34 12.72 -13.17
CA ALA A 280 -4.42 12.72 -12.20
C ALA A 280 -3.99 12.07 -10.87
N ILE A 281 -4.74 12.35 -9.80
CA ILE A 281 -4.53 11.73 -8.49
C ILE A 281 -5.39 10.47 -8.42
N THR A 282 -4.83 9.38 -7.93
CA THR A 282 -5.56 8.16 -7.60
C THR A 282 -5.47 7.93 -6.10
N LEU A 283 -6.58 8.08 -5.40
CA LEU A 283 -6.63 7.80 -3.95
C LEU A 283 -6.83 6.31 -3.69
N PRO A 284 -6.29 5.79 -2.56
CA PRO A 284 -6.58 4.44 -2.13
C PRO A 284 -8.08 4.26 -1.85
N PHE A 285 -8.58 3.03 -2.04
CA PHE A 285 -9.97 2.63 -1.72
C PHE A 285 -11.08 3.35 -2.51
N LEU A 286 -10.77 3.91 -3.67
CA LEU A 286 -11.75 4.61 -4.51
C LEU A 286 -12.89 3.66 -4.97
N GLN A 287 -14.14 4.04 -4.67
CA GLN A 287 -15.33 3.34 -5.18
C GLN A 287 -15.80 3.88 -6.54
N ALA A 288 -16.63 3.12 -7.23
CA ALA A 288 -17.09 3.43 -8.57
C ALA A 288 -18.08 4.60 -8.65
N ASP A 289 -18.88 4.82 -7.62
CA ASP A 289 -19.77 5.98 -7.47
C ASP A 289 -18.97 7.27 -7.23
N GLN A 290 -17.90 7.17 -6.42
CA GLN A 290 -16.93 8.24 -6.19
C GLN A 290 -16.15 8.56 -7.48
N LEU A 291 -15.87 7.59 -8.35
CA LEU A 291 -15.08 7.80 -9.59
C LEU A 291 -15.57 8.99 -10.44
N SER A 292 -16.89 9.19 -10.54
CA SER A 292 -17.49 10.26 -11.35
C SER A 292 -17.13 11.68 -10.87
N SER A 293 -16.89 11.87 -9.56
CA SER A 293 -16.46 13.14 -9.00
C SER A 293 -14.95 13.38 -9.11
N TRP A 294 -14.15 12.31 -9.22
CA TRP A 294 -12.69 12.37 -9.19
C TRP A 294 -12.01 12.28 -10.56
N THR A 295 -12.77 11.92 -11.60
CA THR A 295 -12.25 11.78 -12.97
C THR A 295 -12.97 12.70 -13.93
N SER A 296 -12.25 13.23 -14.93
CA SER A 296 -12.84 14.16 -15.89
C SER A 296 -13.04 13.48 -17.25
N PRO A 297 -14.15 13.73 -17.96
CA PRO A 297 -14.33 13.25 -19.33
C PRO A 297 -13.17 13.70 -20.25
N PHE A 298 -12.61 14.89 -19.98
CA PHE A 298 -11.44 15.41 -20.67
C PHE A 298 -10.18 14.56 -20.43
N GLY A 299 -9.87 14.24 -19.18
CA GLY A 299 -8.72 13.39 -18.81
C GLY A 299 -8.81 12.02 -19.44
N LEU A 300 -9.99 11.40 -19.41
CA LEU A 300 -10.24 10.12 -20.10
C LEU A 300 -10.05 10.24 -21.61
N GLY A 301 -10.55 11.31 -22.23
CA GLY A 301 -10.37 11.57 -23.66
C GLY A 301 -8.89 11.71 -24.05
N VAL A 302 -8.10 12.43 -23.25
CA VAL A 302 -6.64 12.57 -23.43
C VAL A 302 -5.95 11.22 -23.29
N ALA A 303 -6.26 10.44 -22.25
CA ALA A 303 -5.66 9.13 -22.02
C ALA A 303 -6.00 8.15 -23.17
N ALA A 304 -7.26 8.09 -23.59
CA ALA A 304 -7.71 7.25 -24.70
C ALA A 304 -7.04 7.64 -26.03
N ALA A 305 -6.95 8.94 -26.33
CA ALA A 305 -6.28 9.43 -27.54
C ALA A 305 -4.77 9.10 -27.53
N ALA A 306 -4.10 9.26 -26.39
CA ALA A 306 -2.68 8.94 -26.24
C ALA A 306 -2.43 7.43 -26.39
N MET A 307 -3.18 6.59 -25.69
CA MET A 307 -3.10 5.13 -25.81
C MET A 307 -3.39 4.66 -27.24
N GLY A 308 -4.44 5.19 -27.87
CA GLY A 308 -4.80 4.88 -29.25
C GLY A 308 -3.69 5.27 -30.24
N THR A 309 -3.10 6.45 -30.06
CA THR A 309 -1.98 6.93 -30.90
C THR A 309 -0.74 6.05 -30.76
N ILE A 310 -0.34 5.74 -29.52
CA ILE A 310 0.79 4.84 -29.23
C ILE A 310 0.52 3.46 -29.83
N GLY A 311 -0.65 2.88 -29.56
CA GLY A 311 -1.04 1.57 -30.06
C GLY A 311 -1.03 1.50 -31.58
N VAL A 312 -1.68 2.43 -32.28
CA VAL A 312 -1.72 2.44 -33.75
C VAL A 312 -0.33 2.62 -34.36
N THR A 313 0.48 3.50 -33.79
CA THR A 313 1.82 3.82 -34.32
C THR A 313 2.80 2.67 -34.11
N LEU A 314 2.76 2.03 -32.94
CA LEU A 314 3.73 1.01 -32.53
C LEU A 314 3.24 -0.43 -32.71
N ARG A 315 1.99 -0.69 -33.14
CA ARG A 315 1.41 -2.04 -33.25
C ARG A 315 2.25 -3.06 -34.03
N LYS A 316 3.04 -2.60 -35.01
CA LYS A 316 3.89 -3.46 -35.85
C LYS A 316 5.29 -3.66 -35.28
N ASP A 317 5.67 -2.91 -34.25
CA ASP A 317 6.97 -3.00 -33.60
C ASP A 317 6.93 -4.09 -32.52
N PRO A 318 7.67 -5.20 -32.65
CA PRO A 318 7.67 -6.27 -31.65
C PRO A 318 8.16 -5.79 -30.27
N ARG A 319 8.99 -4.75 -30.21
CA ARG A 319 9.46 -4.15 -28.95
C ARG A 319 8.31 -3.57 -28.13
N PHE A 320 7.28 -3.05 -28.80
CA PHE A 320 6.09 -2.53 -28.13
C PHE A 320 5.29 -3.64 -27.46
N HIS A 321 5.27 -4.85 -28.01
CA HIS A 321 4.55 -5.97 -27.40
C HIS A 321 5.18 -6.41 -26.08
N ILE A 322 6.50 -6.31 -25.93
CA ILE A 322 7.21 -6.52 -24.65
C ILE A 322 6.65 -5.57 -23.59
N LEU A 323 6.57 -4.29 -23.92
CA LEU A 323 6.09 -3.25 -23.00
C LEU A 323 4.60 -3.41 -22.70
N LEU A 324 3.79 -3.77 -23.69
CA LEU A 324 2.36 -4.02 -23.50
C LEU A 324 2.13 -5.20 -22.54
N VAL A 325 2.85 -6.30 -22.73
CA VAL A 325 2.81 -7.46 -21.84
C VAL A 325 3.32 -7.09 -20.44
N MET A 326 4.37 -6.28 -20.33
CA MET A 326 4.86 -5.80 -19.05
C MET A 326 3.80 -4.94 -18.34
N ALA A 327 3.15 -4.01 -19.04
CA ALA A 327 2.12 -3.15 -18.48
C ALA A 327 0.90 -3.94 -18.00
N VAL A 328 0.31 -4.75 -18.88
CA VAL A 328 -0.93 -5.49 -18.57
C VAL A 328 -0.64 -6.64 -17.61
N GLY A 329 0.43 -7.38 -17.84
CA GLY A 329 0.77 -8.56 -17.04
C GLY A 329 1.17 -8.23 -15.60
N SER A 330 1.79 -7.07 -15.35
CA SER A 330 2.14 -6.66 -13.98
C SER A 330 0.95 -6.02 -13.24
N TRP A 331 0.02 -5.40 -13.97
CA TRP A 331 -1.19 -4.82 -13.41
C TRP A 331 -2.29 -5.85 -13.13
N LEU A 332 -2.48 -6.85 -14.00
CA LEU A 332 -3.58 -7.80 -13.89
C LEU A 332 -3.66 -8.52 -12.53
N PRO A 333 -2.56 -8.98 -11.91
CA PRO A 333 -2.60 -9.56 -10.56
C PRO A 333 -3.09 -8.60 -9.47
N THR A 334 -3.00 -7.29 -9.70
CA THR A 334 -3.44 -6.25 -8.74
C THR A 334 -4.85 -5.78 -9.02
N ALA A 335 -5.48 -6.21 -10.11
CA ALA A 335 -6.84 -5.83 -10.46
C ALA A 335 -7.89 -6.32 -9.44
N ILE A 336 -7.56 -7.36 -8.66
CA ILE A 336 -8.39 -7.83 -7.54
C ILE A 336 -8.20 -6.99 -6.27
N ALA A 337 -7.13 -6.20 -6.17
CA ALA A 337 -6.90 -5.35 -5.02
C ALA A 337 -7.64 -4.02 -5.17
N TYR A 338 -7.80 -3.30 -4.07
CA TYR A 338 -8.26 -1.91 -4.11
C TYR A 338 -7.40 -1.04 -5.04
N VAL A 339 -7.97 0.06 -5.51
CA VAL A 339 -7.28 1.00 -6.41
C VAL A 339 -6.20 1.77 -5.66
N SER A 340 -4.96 1.81 -6.15
CA SER A 340 -3.84 2.58 -5.56
C SER A 340 -2.74 2.92 -6.56
N GLU A 341 -2.07 4.06 -6.42
CA GLU A 341 -1.04 4.54 -7.38
C GLU A 341 0.17 3.62 -7.47
N ARG A 342 0.57 3.00 -6.34
CA ARG A 342 1.73 2.11 -6.31
C ARG A 342 1.65 0.95 -7.32
N TYR A 343 0.45 0.51 -7.71
CA TYR A 343 0.26 -0.54 -8.71
C TYR A 343 0.63 -0.10 -10.14
N LEU A 344 0.81 1.19 -10.38
CA LEU A 344 1.27 1.74 -11.66
C LEU A 344 2.78 1.67 -11.85
N TYR A 345 3.56 1.18 -10.89
CA TYR A 345 5.02 1.29 -10.94
C TYR A 345 5.66 0.59 -12.15
N LEU A 346 5.32 -0.66 -12.46
CA LEU A 346 5.78 -1.35 -13.68
C LEU A 346 5.03 -0.89 -14.95
N PRO A 347 3.70 -0.62 -14.92
CA PRO A 347 2.99 0.01 -16.03
C PRO A 347 3.58 1.36 -16.47
N SER A 348 4.07 2.18 -15.54
CA SER A 348 4.70 3.47 -15.84
C SER A 348 6.06 3.28 -16.54
N ALA A 349 6.84 2.26 -16.13
CA ALA A 349 8.06 1.86 -16.84
C ALA A 349 7.77 1.43 -18.29
N ALA A 350 6.65 0.72 -18.52
CA ALA A 350 6.21 0.33 -19.85
C ALA A 350 5.80 1.54 -20.69
N LEU A 351 5.06 2.49 -20.12
CA LEU A 351 4.70 3.74 -20.80
C LEU A 351 5.94 4.55 -21.16
N ALA A 352 6.89 4.70 -20.24
CA ALA A 352 8.16 5.37 -20.49
C ALA A 352 8.94 4.72 -21.65
N GLY A 353 8.93 3.38 -21.72
CA GLY A 353 9.48 2.65 -22.85
C GLY A 353 8.72 2.86 -24.16
N ALA A 354 7.40 2.97 -24.12
CA ALA A 354 6.58 3.19 -25.31
C ALA A 354 6.83 4.58 -25.88
N VAL A 355 7.00 5.58 -25.02
CA VAL A 355 7.40 6.94 -25.39
C VAL A 355 8.81 6.95 -25.99
N ALA A 356 9.77 6.24 -25.40
CA ALA A 356 11.10 6.09 -25.96
C ALA A 356 11.07 5.45 -27.36
N LEU A 357 10.27 4.39 -27.55
CA LEU A 357 10.06 3.76 -28.86
C LEU A 357 9.47 4.74 -29.87
N LEU A 358 8.44 5.49 -29.49
CA LEU A 358 7.80 6.48 -30.35
C LEU A 358 8.80 7.57 -30.81
N LEU A 359 9.60 8.11 -29.89
CA LEU A 359 10.65 9.07 -30.19
C LEU A 359 11.74 8.49 -31.10
N SER A 360 12.09 7.21 -30.92
CA SER A 360 13.07 6.52 -31.78
C SER A 360 12.53 6.30 -33.20
N SER A 361 11.25 5.96 -33.34
CA SER A 361 10.61 5.66 -34.62
C SER A 361 10.41 6.89 -35.50
N THR A 362 10.22 8.06 -34.88
CA THR A 362 9.98 9.33 -35.56
C THR A 362 11.26 10.05 -35.98
N ARG A 363 12.45 9.50 -35.69
CA ARG A 363 13.75 10.09 -36.05
C ARG A 363 13.93 10.31 -37.55
N ALA A 364 13.26 9.52 -38.38
CA ALA A 364 13.22 9.71 -39.84
C ALA A 364 12.39 10.92 -40.30
N ARG A 365 11.60 11.54 -39.40
CA ARG A 365 10.72 12.70 -39.65
C ARG A 365 11.05 13.83 -38.65
N PRO A 366 12.08 14.65 -38.91
CA PRO A 366 12.67 15.55 -37.91
C PRO A 366 11.73 16.66 -37.40
N ALA A 367 10.71 17.06 -38.17
CA ALA A 367 9.70 18.01 -37.70
C ALA A 367 8.78 17.37 -36.65
N LEU A 368 8.25 16.18 -36.95
CA LEU A 368 7.39 15.42 -36.04
C LEU A 368 8.14 15.02 -34.77
N PHE A 369 9.40 14.58 -34.88
CA PHE A 369 10.24 14.29 -33.73
C PHE A 369 10.36 15.49 -32.79
N ARG A 370 10.64 16.69 -33.32
CA ARG A 370 10.77 17.91 -32.50
C ARG A 370 9.48 18.24 -31.76
N VAL A 371 8.32 18.17 -32.45
CA VAL A 371 7.01 18.41 -31.82
C VAL A 371 6.76 17.39 -30.71
N LEU A 372 6.95 16.09 -31.00
CA LEU A 372 6.73 15.04 -30.01
C LEU A 372 7.68 15.16 -28.82
N ALA A 373 8.96 15.47 -29.05
CA ALA A 373 9.93 15.67 -27.97
C ALA A 373 9.54 16.83 -27.07
N VAL A 374 9.07 17.96 -27.64
CA VAL A 374 8.56 19.08 -26.85
C VAL A 374 7.33 18.67 -26.03
N LEU A 375 6.36 17.97 -26.64
CA LEU A 375 5.18 17.49 -25.93
C LEU A 375 5.55 16.56 -24.77
N VAL A 376 6.48 15.63 -24.97
CA VAL A 376 6.95 14.71 -23.94
C VAL A 376 7.70 15.45 -22.83
N VAL A 377 8.51 16.46 -23.15
CA VAL A 377 9.21 17.27 -22.14
C VAL A 377 8.22 18.10 -21.32
N VAL A 378 7.24 18.73 -21.96
CA VAL A 378 6.19 19.50 -21.26
C VAL A 378 5.37 18.57 -20.35
N TRP A 379 4.96 17.42 -20.87
CA TRP A 379 4.24 16.41 -20.08
C TRP A 379 5.08 15.85 -18.93
N GLY A 380 6.37 15.56 -19.16
CA GLY A 380 7.31 15.14 -18.10
C GLY A 380 7.50 16.22 -17.04
N GLY A 381 7.55 17.50 -17.42
CA GLY A 381 7.57 18.63 -16.49
C GLY A 381 6.30 18.73 -15.66
N HIS A 382 5.13 18.51 -16.28
CA HIS A 382 3.84 18.43 -15.57
C HIS A 382 3.82 17.26 -14.57
N GLN A 383 4.27 16.08 -14.97
CA GLN A 383 4.38 14.91 -14.08
C GLN A 383 5.32 15.18 -12.89
N ALA A 384 6.50 15.75 -13.14
CA ALA A 384 7.45 16.12 -12.09
C ALA A 384 6.87 17.14 -11.10
N MET A 385 6.13 18.13 -11.62
CA MET A 385 5.44 19.13 -10.80
C MET A 385 4.38 18.46 -9.91
N ASN A 386 3.58 17.56 -10.48
CA ASN A 386 2.55 16.84 -9.72
C ASN A 386 3.17 15.91 -8.68
N LEU A 387 4.25 15.19 -8.99
CA LEU A 387 4.98 14.36 -8.05
C LEU A 387 5.46 15.19 -6.84
N ARG A 388 6.12 16.32 -7.11
CA ARG A 388 6.61 17.22 -6.06
C ARG A 388 5.47 17.84 -5.25
N ASN A 389 4.36 18.21 -5.89
CA ASN A 389 3.19 18.76 -5.22
C ASN A 389 2.52 17.73 -4.31
N LYS A 390 2.38 16.47 -4.75
CA LYS A 390 1.88 15.37 -3.92
C LYS A 390 2.75 15.21 -2.67
N HIS A 391 4.07 15.11 -2.83
CA HIS A 391 4.98 15.02 -1.70
C HIS A 391 4.91 16.24 -0.77
N ARG A 392 4.75 17.45 -1.32
CA ARG A 392 4.58 18.66 -0.51
C ARG A 392 3.26 18.65 0.28
N ILE A 393 2.17 18.19 -0.33
CA ILE A 393 0.86 18.08 0.33
C ILE A 393 0.98 17.09 1.48
N VAL A 394 1.48 15.87 1.20
CA VAL A 394 1.73 14.83 2.22
C VAL A 394 2.58 15.39 3.35
N ALA A 395 3.75 15.96 3.05
CA ALA A 395 4.65 16.59 4.02
C ALA A 395 4.02 17.73 4.84
N SER A 396 2.93 18.33 4.36
CA SER A 396 2.23 19.44 5.02
C SER A 396 0.98 19.02 5.81
N LEU A 397 0.61 17.73 5.78
CA LEU A 397 -0.57 17.26 6.50
C LEU A 397 -0.39 17.49 8.02
N PRO A 398 -1.35 18.16 8.68
CA PRO A 398 -1.20 18.53 10.10
C PRO A 398 -1.34 17.33 11.05
N TYR A 399 -1.82 16.20 10.55
CA TYR A 399 -2.08 14.97 11.32
C TYR A 399 -0.96 13.98 11.05
N ARG A 400 0.16 14.16 11.75
CA ARG A 400 1.24 13.16 11.75
C ARG A 400 0.83 12.09 12.75
N THR A 401 0.88 10.82 12.37
CA THR A 401 0.56 9.70 13.26
C THR A 401 1.28 9.83 14.61
N ALA A 402 2.59 10.07 14.59
CA ALA A 402 3.38 10.38 15.79
C ALA A 402 2.94 11.67 16.52
N ALA A 403 2.55 12.74 15.82
CA ALA A 403 2.11 13.98 16.48
C ALA A 403 0.72 13.86 17.11
N VAL A 404 -0.12 13.00 16.55
CA VAL A 404 -1.42 12.62 17.11
C VAL A 404 -1.20 11.79 18.36
N VAL A 405 -0.29 10.82 18.31
CA VAL A 405 0.11 10.04 19.48
C VAL A 405 0.69 10.95 20.55
N GLU A 406 1.67 11.78 20.21
CA GLU A 406 2.26 12.75 21.13
C GLU A 406 1.18 13.66 21.74
N ARG A 407 0.27 14.21 20.92
CA ARG A 407 -0.78 15.09 21.43
C ARG A 407 -1.77 14.39 22.36
N LEU A 408 -2.23 13.19 21.98
CA LEU A 408 -3.31 12.49 22.70
C LEU A 408 -2.77 11.67 23.87
N PHE A 409 -1.63 11.01 23.68
CA PHE A 409 -1.06 10.05 24.61
C PHE A 409 0.06 10.60 25.48
N ALA A 410 0.88 11.57 25.03
CA ALA A 410 1.92 12.11 25.91
C ALA A 410 1.39 12.59 27.28
N PRO A 411 0.17 13.16 27.40
CA PRO A 411 -0.39 13.53 28.70
C PRO A 411 -0.67 12.39 29.67
N ILE A 412 -0.87 11.16 29.17
CA ILE A 412 -1.25 9.98 29.97
C ILE A 412 -0.22 8.85 29.88
N ARG A 413 0.85 9.04 29.11
CA ARG A 413 1.83 8.00 28.76
C ARG A 413 2.49 7.43 30.01
N ASP A 414 2.93 8.30 30.93
CA ASP A 414 3.62 7.91 32.15
C ASP A 414 2.70 7.18 33.16
N ASP A 415 1.38 7.31 32.99
CA ASP A 415 0.37 6.66 33.82
C ASP A 415 -0.01 5.25 33.31
N ILE A 416 0.45 4.87 32.11
CA ILE A 416 0.21 3.54 31.53
C ILE A 416 1.40 2.64 31.90
N PRO A 417 1.21 1.62 32.76
CA PRO A 417 2.30 0.73 33.16
C PRO A 417 2.76 -0.15 31.99
N PRO A 418 4.04 -0.57 31.96
CA PRO A 418 4.53 -1.51 30.95
C PRO A 418 3.75 -2.84 30.96
N GLY A 419 3.42 -3.35 29.78
CA GLY A 419 2.60 -4.54 29.59
C GLY A 419 1.12 -4.34 29.92
N ALA A 420 0.64 -3.10 30.01
CA ALA A 420 -0.75 -2.80 30.31
C ALA A 420 -1.71 -3.42 29.29
N ASP A 421 -2.85 -3.90 29.80
CA ASP A 421 -4.02 -4.24 29.00
C ASP A 421 -4.94 -3.01 28.95
N VAL A 422 -4.82 -2.26 27.85
CA VAL A 422 -5.49 -0.97 27.65
C VAL A 422 -6.84 -1.18 26.98
N VAL A 423 -7.88 -0.59 27.57
CA VAL A 423 -9.23 -0.56 27.03
C VAL A 423 -9.58 0.86 26.60
N TRP A 424 -9.79 1.10 25.30
CA TRP A 424 -10.03 2.43 24.76
C TRP A 424 -11.49 2.65 24.36
N LEU A 425 -12.16 3.56 25.05
CA LEU A 425 -13.53 4.02 24.81
C LEU A 425 -13.58 5.25 23.88
N ASP A 426 -14.56 5.28 22.97
CA ASP A 426 -14.82 6.38 22.01
C ASP A 426 -13.65 6.67 21.06
N PHE A 427 -13.14 5.66 20.35
CA PHE A 427 -12.00 5.81 19.46
C PHE A 427 -12.21 6.92 18.40
N PRO A 428 -11.31 7.91 18.29
CA PRO A 428 -11.55 9.10 17.48
C PRO A 428 -11.10 9.01 16.02
N PHE A 429 -10.58 7.85 15.59
CA PHE A 429 -10.08 7.67 14.22
C PHE A 429 -10.97 6.74 13.41
N ASP A 430 -10.73 6.70 12.11
CA ASP A 430 -11.35 5.71 11.24
C ASP A 430 -10.86 4.28 11.53
N TRP A 431 -11.58 3.32 10.98
CA TRP A 431 -11.32 1.90 11.19
C TRP A 431 -10.01 1.43 10.53
N VAL A 432 -9.55 2.09 9.44
CA VAL A 432 -8.25 1.77 8.80
C VAL A 432 -7.13 2.08 9.78
N SER A 433 -7.24 3.21 10.46
CA SER A 433 -6.29 3.66 11.48
C SER A 433 -6.38 2.80 12.75
N ALA A 434 -7.59 2.37 13.13
CA ALA A 434 -7.81 1.45 14.26
C ALA A 434 -7.03 0.13 14.11
N GLN A 435 -6.84 -0.34 12.87
CA GLN A 435 -6.13 -1.57 12.58
C GLN A 435 -4.69 -1.59 13.09
N PHE A 436 -4.02 -0.44 13.08
CA PHE A 436 -2.58 -0.35 13.34
C PHE A 436 -2.24 0.31 14.68
N MET A 437 -3.27 0.69 15.45
CA MET A 437 -3.09 1.48 16.65
C MET A 437 -2.32 0.73 17.74
N GLU A 438 -2.54 -0.58 17.87
CA GLU A 438 -1.81 -1.39 18.84
C GLU A 438 -0.31 -1.40 18.54
N GLN A 439 0.07 -1.70 17.29
CA GLN A 439 1.48 -1.70 16.84
C GLN A 439 2.11 -0.32 16.99
N LEU A 440 1.37 0.72 16.61
CA LEU A 440 1.78 2.11 16.77
C LEU A 440 2.06 2.45 18.24
N LEU A 441 1.19 2.07 19.17
CA LEU A 441 1.41 2.35 20.60
C LEU A 441 2.58 1.55 21.15
N ARG A 442 2.72 0.27 20.78
CA ARG A 442 3.88 -0.54 21.18
C ARG A 442 5.20 0.11 20.78
N VAL A 443 5.27 0.61 19.55
CA VAL A 443 6.47 1.26 19.02
C VAL A 443 6.73 2.61 19.70
N GLU A 444 5.71 3.47 19.78
CA GLU A 444 5.86 4.81 20.35
C GLU A 444 6.12 4.78 21.86
N PHE A 445 5.57 3.79 22.57
CA PHE A 445 5.74 3.62 24.02
C PHE A 445 6.98 2.81 24.40
N ASP A 446 7.63 2.16 23.42
CA ASP A 446 8.70 1.19 23.64
C ASP A 446 8.26 0.02 24.55
N ASP A 447 7.04 -0.48 24.30
CA ASP A 447 6.40 -1.53 25.10
C ASP A 447 5.80 -2.61 24.18
N PRO A 448 6.54 -3.67 23.83
CA PRO A 448 6.02 -4.75 22.98
C PRO A 448 4.94 -5.60 23.67
N GLY A 449 4.82 -5.51 25.00
CA GLY A 449 3.84 -6.26 25.80
C GLY A 449 2.47 -5.59 25.89
N LEU A 450 2.36 -4.32 25.51
CA LEU A 450 1.11 -3.55 25.55
C LEU A 450 0.03 -4.23 24.72
N LYS A 451 -1.18 -4.32 25.27
CA LYS A 451 -2.36 -4.83 24.56
C LYS A 451 -3.39 -3.71 24.45
N LEU A 452 -4.07 -3.63 23.32
CA LEU A 452 -5.09 -2.63 23.08
C LEU A 452 -6.41 -3.27 22.68
N SER A 453 -7.44 -3.03 23.47
CA SER A 453 -8.83 -3.38 23.19
C SER A 453 -9.61 -2.11 22.89
N ILE A 454 -10.10 -1.97 21.66
CA ILE A 454 -10.88 -0.79 21.27
C ILE A 454 -12.37 -1.09 21.46
N LEU A 455 -13.04 -0.24 22.23
CA LEU A 455 -14.47 -0.25 22.52
C LEU A 455 -15.09 1.02 21.98
N THR A 456 -15.41 1.01 20.68
CA THR A 456 -16.14 2.12 20.05
C THR A 456 -17.55 1.68 19.78
N HIS A 457 -18.51 2.48 20.23
CA HIS A 457 -19.92 2.24 19.93
C HIS A 457 -20.27 2.78 18.54
N VAL A 458 -21.20 2.12 17.88
CA VAL A 458 -21.71 2.51 16.56
C VAL A 458 -22.42 3.87 16.67
N PRO A 459 -22.26 4.79 15.70
CA PRO A 459 -22.88 6.11 15.77
C PRO A 459 -24.41 6.02 15.87
N VAL A 460 -24.99 6.88 16.71
CA VAL A 460 -26.42 7.17 16.72
C VAL A 460 -26.69 8.35 15.77
N GLY A 461 -26.96 8.07 14.49
CA GLY A 461 -27.42 9.09 13.54
C GLY A 461 -26.49 10.30 13.30
N ARG A 462 -26.98 11.32 12.57
CA ARG A 462 -26.22 12.55 12.21
C ARG A 462 -26.29 13.67 13.27
N ASP A 463 -27.06 13.48 14.34
CA ASP A 463 -27.29 14.47 15.38
C ASP A 463 -26.47 14.12 16.63
N ILE A 464 -25.32 14.79 16.85
CA ILE A 464 -24.48 14.62 18.07
C ILE A 464 -24.49 15.96 18.82
N PRO A 465 -24.87 16.02 20.13
CA PRO A 465 -24.18 15.30 21.19
C PRO A 465 -25.07 14.65 22.26
N GLU A 466 -24.78 13.38 22.55
CA GLU A 466 -25.05 12.81 23.86
C GLU A 466 -23.75 12.33 24.51
N ARG A 467 -23.70 12.37 25.84
CA ARG A 467 -22.56 11.97 26.65
C ARG A 467 -22.56 10.44 26.71
N LEU A 468 -21.44 9.78 26.37
CA LEU A 468 -21.29 8.36 26.67
C LEU A 468 -21.52 8.16 28.18
N VAL A 469 -22.53 7.37 28.53
CA VAL A 469 -22.81 6.98 29.92
C VAL A 469 -22.31 5.57 30.12
N LEU A 470 -21.36 5.43 31.03
CA LEU A 470 -20.81 4.15 31.44
C LEU A 470 -21.46 3.73 32.75
N THR A 471 -21.98 2.51 32.80
CA THR A 471 -22.39 1.87 34.05
C THR A 471 -21.62 0.57 34.21
N ARG A 472 -21.15 0.28 35.42
CA ARG A 472 -20.49 -0.99 35.76
C ARG A 472 -21.49 -1.88 36.49
N PRO A 473 -22.26 -2.74 35.80
CA PRO A 473 -23.19 -3.62 36.48
C PRO A 473 -22.49 -4.74 37.27
N THR A 474 -21.29 -5.18 36.86
CA THR A 474 -20.49 -6.19 37.59
C THR A 474 -18.99 -5.90 37.49
N PRO A 475 -18.11 -6.57 38.27
CA PRO A 475 -16.66 -6.41 38.14
C PRO A 475 -16.11 -6.68 36.74
N VAL A 476 -16.80 -7.50 35.95
CA VAL A 476 -16.43 -7.97 34.61
C VAL A 476 -17.37 -7.47 33.51
N THR A 477 -18.32 -6.58 33.82
CA THR A 477 -19.27 -6.08 32.82
C THR A 477 -19.27 -4.57 32.81
N LEU A 478 -19.08 -4.00 31.62
CA LEU A 478 -19.20 -2.57 31.33
C LEU A 478 -20.36 -2.36 30.37
N ARG A 479 -21.32 -1.52 30.76
CA ARG A 479 -22.43 -1.12 29.91
C ARG A 479 -22.18 0.28 29.38
N ALA A 480 -22.23 0.42 28.06
CA ALA A 480 -22.08 1.69 27.36
C ALA A 480 -23.41 2.12 26.74
N HIS A 481 -23.84 3.33 27.04
CA HIS A 481 -25.04 3.95 26.45
C HIS A 481 -24.66 5.15 25.58
N ARG A 482 -25.25 5.24 24.38
CA ARG A 482 -25.27 6.42 23.50
C ARG A 482 -23.88 7.05 23.31
N SER A 483 -22.98 6.36 22.63
CA SER A 483 -21.65 6.92 22.32
C SER A 483 -21.59 7.66 20.99
N THR A 484 -20.64 8.59 20.93
CA THR A 484 -20.26 9.34 19.74
C THR A 484 -19.36 8.47 18.87
N GLY A 485 -19.92 7.44 18.21
CA GLY A 485 -19.21 6.78 17.13
C GLY A 485 -18.82 7.82 16.07
N VAL A 486 -17.53 8.08 15.91
CA VAL A 486 -17.00 9.12 14.99
C VAL A 486 -17.08 8.69 13.51
N THR A 487 -17.49 7.46 13.24
CA THR A 487 -17.51 6.90 11.89
C THR A 487 -18.75 7.38 11.13
N SER A 488 -18.56 8.22 10.11
CA SER A 488 -19.64 8.55 9.18
C SER A 488 -20.13 7.27 8.48
N ARG A 489 -21.35 6.82 8.81
CA ARG A 489 -22.04 5.74 8.11
C ARG A 489 -22.23 6.00 6.61
N GLY A 490 -22.12 7.26 6.19
CA GLY A 490 -22.35 7.69 4.81
C GLY A 490 -21.40 7.12 3.76
N GLU A 491 -20.28 6.49 4.15
CA GLU A 491 -19.24 6.02 3.23
C GLU A 491 -18.50 4.75 3.74
N SER A 492 -19.07 3.94 4.65
CA SER A 492 -18.35 2.76 5.15
C SER A 492 -18.25 1.67 4.08
N LEU A 493 -17.02 1.35 3.66
CA LEU A 493 -16.71 0.27 2.71
C LEU A 493 -17.06 -1.14 3.27
N PHE A 494 -17.15 -1.32 4.59
CA PHE A 494 -17.45 -2.61 5.22
C PHE A 494 -18.89 -2.69 5.73
N ARG A 495 -19.42 -3.92 5.84
CA ARG A 495 -20.68 -4.19 6.55
C ARG A 495 -20.46 -4.19 8.06
N TRP A 496 -21.40 -3.57 8.77
CA TRP A 496 -21.47 -3.59 10.22
C TRP A 496 -22.00 -4.95 10.70
N VAL A 497 -21.62 -5.36 11.91
CA VAL A 497 -22.24 -6.52 12.58
C VAL A 497 -23.70 -6.24 12.91
N ASP A 498 -24.47 -7.32 13.08
CA ASP A 498 -25.87 -7.25 13.51
C ASP A 498 -25.99 -6.43 14.81
N CYS A 499 -26.74 -5.34 14.72
CA CYS A 499 -27.03 -4.43 15.82
C CYS A 499 -28.45 -4.64 16.39
N ASP A 500 -29.09 -5.76 16.04
CA ASP A 500 -30.39 -6.14 16.59
C ASP A 500 -30.28 -6.49 18.08
N PRO A 501 -31.28 -6.10 18.90
CA PRO A 501 -31.31 -6.41 20.32
C PRO A 501 -31.20 -7.93 20.57
N GLY A 502 -30.29 -8.31 21.47
CA GLY A 502 -30.00 -9.70 21.81
C GLY A 502 -28.91 -10.35 20.95
N ALA A 503 -28.39 -9.68 19.92
CA ALA A 503 -27.22 -10.15 19.20
C ALA A 503 -26.00 -10.24 20.15
N VAL A 504 -25.30 -11.37 20.09
CA VAL A 504 -24.09 -11.63 20.88
C VAL A 504 -22.91 -11.78 19.94
N ILE A 505 -21.92 -10.90 20.10
CA ILE A 505 -20.72 -10.85 19.28
C ILE A 505 -19.54 -11.32 20.14
N ARG A 506 -18.95 -12.44 19.73
CA ARG A 506 -17.78 -13.04 20.39
C ARG A 506 -16.66 -13.24 19.37
N ARG A 507 -15.46 -12.76 19.69
CA ARG A 507 -14.25 -12.94 18.88
C ARG A 507 -13.13 -13.48 19.75
N SER A 508 -12.35 -14.43 19.22
CA SER A 508 -11.26 -15.08 19.96
C SER A 508 -10.10 -14.14 20.31
N ALA A 509 -9.93 -13.04 19.56
CA ALA A 509 -8.86 -12.07 19.80
C ALA A 509 -9.27 -10.97 20.81
N LEU A 510 -10.54 -10.89 21.19
CA LEU A 510 -11.04 -9.88 22.11
C LEU A 510 -11.19 -10.46 23.52
N PRO A 511 -10.78 -9.72 24.57
CA PRO A 511 -10.94 -10.17 25.94
C PRO A 511 -12.37 -9.98 26.47
N PHE A 512 -13.35 -9.78 25.58
CA PHE A 512 -14.74 -9.52 25.93
C PHE A 512 -15.73 -10.04 24.88
N GLU A 513 -16.95 -10.27 25.34
CA GLU A 513 -18.14 -10.48 24.54
C GLU A 513 -18.99 -9.21 24.54
N ALA A 514 -19.49 -8.80 23.36
CA ALA A 514 -20.41 -7.66 23.23
C ALA A 514 -21.83 -8.17 23.01
N THR A 515 -22.77 -7.75 23.86
CA THR A 515 -24.21 -8.06 23.73
C THR A 515 -24.96 -6.77 23.43
N ILE A 516 -25.69 -6.75 22.32
CA ILE A 516 -26.51 -5.59 21.94
C ILE A 516 -27.77 -5.59 22.81
N VAL A 517 -27.94 -4.55 23.64
CA VAL A 517 -29.09 -4.43 24.54
C VAL A 517 -30.22 -3.66 23.86
N GLU A 518 -29.85 -2.56 23.19
CA GLU A 518 -30.78 -1.74 22.43
C GLU A 518 -30.13 -1.32 21.11
N GLY A 519 -30.89 -1.45 20.03
CA GLY A 519 -30.41 -1.14 18.69
C GLY A 519 -31.43 -1.52 17.60
N SER A 520 -30.94 -1.50 16.37
CA SER A 520 -31.59 -1.91 15.12
C SER A 520 -30.48 -2.30 14.13
N GLU A 521 -30.80 -2.91 13.00
CA GLU A 521 -29.88 -3.20 11.87
C GLU A 521 -28.85 -2.06 11.60
N GLU A 522 -29.24 -0.82 11.88
CA GLU A 522 -28.49 0.37 11.48
C GLU A 522 -27.83 1.15 12.61
N VAL A 523 -28.28 0.98 13.84
CA VAL A 523 -27.90 1.80 14.99
C VAL A 523 -27.85 0.91 16.21
N CYS A 524 -26.71 0.89 16.88
CA CYS A 524 -26.64 0.41 18.25
C CYS A 524 -26.78 1.60 19.20
N SER A 525 -27.60 1.51 20.25
CA SER A 525 -27.78 2.56 21.26
C SER A 525 -27.29 2.17 22.65
N THR A 526 -27.30 0.88 22.98
CA THR A 526 -26.80 0.33 24.24
C THR A 526 -26.11 -1.02 24.02
N VAL A 527 -24.90 -1.17 24.55
CA VAL A 527 -24.10 -2.42 24.48
C VAL A 527 -23.57 -2.81 25.85
N ASP A 528 -23.65 -4.10 26.16
CA ASP A 528 -22.98 -4.74 27.29
C ASP A 528 -21.70 -5.44 26.85
N PHE A 529 -20.56 -5.01 27.40
CA PHE A 529 -19.28 -5.68 27.24
C PHE A 529 -18.98 -6.52 28.47
N ARG A 530 -18.89 -7.84 28.28
CA ARG A 530 -18.54 -8.80 29.33
C ARG A 530 -17.12 -9.30 29.13
N PHE A 531 -16.22 -8.94 30.03
CA PHE A 531 -14.80 -9.29 30.00
C PHE A 531 -14.52 -10.66 30.63
N GLU A 532 -13.42 -11.28 30.20
CA GLU A 532 -12.93 -12.52 30.80
C GLU A 532 -12.28 -12.29 32.18
N THR A 533 -11.59 -11.16 32.34
CA THR A 533 -10.94 -10.73 33.59
C THR A 533 -11.59 -9.47 34.15
N SER A 534 -11.30 -9.15 35.42
CA SER A 534 -11.85 -7.94 36.05
C SER A 534 -11.37 -6.68 35.32
N LEU A 535 -12.26 -5.69 35.20
CA LEU A 535 -11.91 -4.37 34.68
C LEU A 535 -10.88 -3.63 35.55
N ASP A 536 -10.77 -3.98 36.83
CA ASP A 536 -9.79 -3.38 37.75
C ASP A 536 -8.33 -3.76 37.42
N GLU A 537 -8.13 -4.79 36.60
CA GLU A 537 -6.82 -5.24 36.13
C GLU A 537 -6.41 -4.53 34.81
N LYS A 538 -7.27 -3.67 34.27
CA LYS A 538 -7.11 -3.03 32.96
C LYS A 538 -6.99 -1.50 33.10
N VAL A 539 -6.34 -0.87 32.14
CA VAL A 539 -6.27 0.60 32.06
C VAL A 539 -7.36 1.08 31.11
N VAL A 540 -8.37 1.77 31.64
CA VAL A 540 -9.47 2.28 30.82
C VAL A 540 -9.19 3.72 30.40
N ILE A 541 -9.07 3.93 29.09
CA ILE A 541 -8.85 5.25 28.48
C ILE A 541 -10.13 5.68 27.78
N TRP A 542 -10.51 6.94 27.94
CA TRP A 542 -11.63 7.55 27.24
C TRP A 542 -11.18 8.76 26.44
N PHE A 543 -11.61 8.82 25.18
CA PHE A 543 -11.43 10.00 24.35
C PHE A 543 -12.60 10.97 24.55
N ARG A 544 -12.26 12.20 24.94
CA ARG A 544 -13.21 13.29 25.11
C ARG A 544 -13.04 14.34 24.01
N PRO A 545 -14.00 14.49 23.09
CA PRO A 545 -13.91 15.51 22.04
C PRO A 545 -14.05 16.92 22.62
N ASP A 546 -13.28 17.87 22.10
CA ASP A 546 -13.29 19.30 22.48
C ASP A 546 -14.56 20.01 21.99
N LYS A 547 -15.19 19.50 20.92
CA LYS A 547 -16.41 20.04 20.29
C LYS A 547 -17.34 18.91 19.84
N PRO A 548 -18.66 19.15 19.70
CA PRO A 548 -19.58 18.21 19.07
C PRO A 548 -19.04 17.79 17.70
N VAL A 549 -18.87 16.48 17.52
CA VAL A 549 -18.17 15.91 16.38
C VAL A 549 -19.04 15.96 15.14
N VAL A 550 -18.58 16.65 14.09
CA VAL A 550 -19.14 16.48 12.74
C VAL A 550 -18.38 15.33 12.08
N PRO A 551 -19.03 14.27 11.59
CA PRO A 551 -18.36 13.19 10.89
C PRO A 551 -17.59 13.75 9.69
N HIS A 552 -16.26 13.63 9.68
CA HIS A 552 -15.44 14.15 8.60
C HIS A 552 -15.26 13.06 7.52
N PRO A 553 -15.59 13.31 6.25
CA PRO A 553 -15.52 12.31 5.17
C PRO A 553 -14.08 11.87 4.79
N THR A 554 -13.07 12.25 5.57
CA THR A 554 -11.66 11.90 5.31
C THR A 554 -10.91 11.48 6.57
N GLY A 555 -11.62 11.02 7.62
CA GLY A 555 -10.98 10.44 8.81
C GLY A 555 -10.10 11.41 9.62
N ARG A 556 -10.34 12.73 9.55
CA ARG A 556 -9.57 13.67 10.38
C ARG A 556 -9.81 13.41 11.86
N VAL A 557 -8.71 13.39 12.62
CA VAL A 557 -8.72 13.31 14.08
C VAL A 557 -9.63 14.40 14.63
N VAL A 558 -10.60 14.00 15.43
CA VAL A 558 -11.42 14.91 16.20
C VAL A 558 -10.53 15.58 17.24
N ASP A 559 -10.56 16.91 17.32
CA ASP A 559 -9.87 17.61 18.42
C ASP A 559 -10.46 17.14 19.76
N GLY A 560 -9.59 16.68 20.67
CA GLY A 560 -9.99 16.15 21.97
C GLY A 560 -8.80 15.78 22.84
N SER A 561 -9.10 15.16 23.98
CA SER A 561 -8.11 14.70 24.96
C SER A 561 -8.40 13.28 25.43
N LEU A 562 -7.36 12.53 25.78
CA LEU A 562 -7.51 11.24 26.44
C LEU A 562 -7.51 11.43 27.95
N GLN A 563 -8.36 10.66 28.64
CA GLN A 563 -8.43 10.60 30.10
C GLN A 563 -8.41 9.14 30.54
N ILE A 564 -7.57 8.81 31.51
CA ILE A 564 -7.66 7.52 32.21
C ILE A 564 -8.86 7.61 33.15
N LEU A 565 -9.79 6.68 33.02
CA LEU A 565 -11.00 6.63 33.83
C LEU A 565 -10.82 5.65 34.98
N GLU A 566 -11.17 6.09 36.18
CA GLU A 566 -11.56 5.18 37.24
C GLU A 566 -12.94 4.61 36.88
N VAL A 567 -13.01 3.32 36.60
CA VAL A 567 -14.28 2.66 36.29
C VAL A 567 -15.18 2.75 37.53
N PRO A 568 -16.43 3.25 37.42
CA PRO A 568 -17.32 3.35 38.58
C PRO A 568 -17.47 1.98 39.26
N PRO A 569 -17.60 1.92 40.60
CA PRO A 569 -17.75 0.65 41.29
C PRO A 569 -18.98 -0.10 40.78
N PRO A 570 -19.03 -1.44 40.93
CA PRO A 570 -20.20 -2.22 40.57
C PRO A 570 -21.45 -1.61 41.18
N LEU A 571 -22.54 -1.50 40.42
CA LEU A 571 -23.84 -1.12 40.96
C LEU A 571 -24.20 -2.12 42.07
N GLU A 572 -23.96 -1.74 43.33
CA GLU A 572 -24.43 -2.52 44.48
C GLU A 572 -25.93 -2.67 44.31
N GLY A 573 -26.42 -3.91 44.41
CA GLY A 573 -27.82 -4.26 44.22
C GLY A 573 -28.74 -3.36 45.04
N THR A 574 -29.15 -2.26 44.43
CA THR A 574 -30.04 -1.26 44.99
C THR A 574 -31.11 -1.08 43.93
N GLY A 575 -32.32 -1.50 44.28
CA GLY A 575 -33.49 -1.17 43.48
C GLY A 575 -33.54 0.33 43.28
N GLU A 576 -33.85 0.74 42.05
CA GLU A 576 -34.26 2.08 41.66
C GLU A 576 -33.36 3.26 42.09
N ARG A 577 -32.55 3.78 41.16
CA ARG A 577 -32.80 5.10 40.55
C ARG A 577 -31.82 5.44 39.43
#